data_AF-A0A3R5YIM9-F1
#
_entry.id   AF-A0A3R5YIM9-F1
#
_cell.length_a   1.000
_cell.length_b   1.000
_cell.length_c   1.000
_cell.angle_alpha   90.00
_cell.angle_beta   90.00
_cell.angle_gamma   90.00
#
_symmetry.space_group_name_H-M   'P 1'
#
loop_
_entity.id
_entity.type
_entity.pdbx_description
1 polymer ?
#
loop_
_entity_poly.entity_id
_entity_poly.type
_entity_poly.pdbx_seq_one_letter_code
_entity_poly.pdbx_strand_id
1 'polypeptide(L)'
;MKKKKTLIICMLLGIMLLTSCGKTDHQDQASGATEQTSGDSRQTTEEPAETVGGSEESTEAAGTAQAAAEAVESTESSEFSERKSIIITATNECGIDIGMFSVIDPISGEQYNISAIADGQSVSMPVEWPVEITDFQWALYNQNGELCVEATTDISQAESGVTLLLTGDGNLDDVQEIFE
;
A
#
# COMPACT_ATOMS: atom_id res chain seq x y z
N MET A 1 -8.54 -36.20 -10.09
CA MET A 1 -8.76 -34.85 -9.53
C MET A 1 -8.12 -34.81 -8.14
N LYS A 2 -6.96 -34.16 -8.01
CA LYS A 2 -6.23 -34.06 -6.73
C LYS A 2 -6.70 -32.78 -6.05
N LYS A 3 -7.45 -32.91 -4.94
CA LYS A 3 -7.84 -31.77 -4.11
C LYS A 3 -6.59 -31.28 -3.37
N LYS A 4 -6.00 -30.17 -3.82
CA LYS A 4 -4.93 -29.48 -3.09
C LYS A 4 -5.60 -28.77 -1.91
N LYS A 5 -5.08 -28.98 -0.70
CA LYS A 5 -5.60 -28.34 0.52
C LYS A 5 -4.85 -27.03 0.70
N THR A 6 -5.51 -25.90 0.45
CA THR A 6 -5.00 -24.57 0.81
C THR A 6 -4.84 -24.51 2.33
N LEU A 7 -3.63 -24.23 2.80
CA LEU A 7 -3.30 -24.15 4.22
C LEU A 7 -3.40 -22.68 4.63
N ILE A 8 -4.53 -22.28 5.21
CA ILE A 8 -4.72 -20.93 5.77
C ILE A 8 -4.13 -20.95 7.19
N ILE A 9 -3.05 -20.19 7.43
CA ILE A 9 -2.45 -20.00 8.75
C ILE A 9 -3.08 -18.74 9.38
N CYS A 10 -4.16 -18.92 10.13
CA CYS A 10 -4.76 -17.84 10.93
C CYS A 10 -3.95 -17.64 12.23
N MET A 11 -3.09 -16.61 12.29
CA MET A 11 -2.54 -16.13 13.57
C MET A 11 -3.61 -15.31 14.31
N LEU A 12 -4.33 -15.95 15.23
CA LEU A 12 -5.26 -15.27 16.14
C LEU A 12 -4.46 -14.51 17.22
N LEU A 13 -4.31 -13.19 17.05
CA LEU A 13 -3.85 -12.30 18.12
C LEU A 13 -5.03 -11.95 19.05
N GLY A 14 -4.84 -12.25 20.33
CA GLY A 14 -5.87 -12.15 21.37
C GLY A 14 -6.33 -10.71 21.63
N ILE A 15 -7.65 -10.54 21.66
CA ILE A 15 -8.37 -9.31 22.01
C ILE A 15 -8.29 -9.11 23.53
N MET A 16 -7.56 -8.10 24.00
CA MET A 16 -7.82 -7.52 25.33
C MET A 16 -8.79 -6.34 25.16
N LEU A 17 -10.07 -6.63 25.39
CA LEU A 17 -11.11 -5.62 25.57
C LEU A 17 -10.84 -4.83 26.86
N LEU A 18 -10.46 -3.56 26.75
CA LEU A 18 -10.61 -2.60 27.84
C LEU A 18 -11.82 -1.72 27.58
N THR A 19 -12.91 -2.10 28.25
CA THR A 19 -14.03 -1.22 28.58
C THR A 19 -13.52 0.00 29.34
N SER A 20 -13.81 1.20 28.83
CA SER A 20 -13.84 2.41 29.65
C SER A 20 -15.14 3.16 29.35
N CYS A 21 -16.08 3.05 30.27
CA CYS A 21 -17.21 3.96 30.35
C CYS A 21 -16.74 5.33 30.84
N GLY A 22 -16.89 6.35 30.00
CA GLY A 22 -16.81 7.76 30.40
C GLY A 22 -18.15 8.44 30.14
N LYS A 23 -19.07 8.34 31.10
CA LYS A 23 -20.32 9.10 31.15
C LYS A 23 -20.01 10.47 31.78
N THR A 24 -20.21 11.54 31.03
CA THR A 24 -20.46 12.87 31.60
C THR A 24 -21.68 13.44 30.92
N ASP A 25 -22.79 13.35 31.64
CA ASP A 25 -23.95 14.20 31.44
C ASP A 25 -23.51 15.67 31.53
N HIS A 26 -23.84 16.47 30.53
CA HIS A 26 -24.24 17.84 30.78
C HIS A 26 -25.22 18.27 29.69
N GLN A 27 -26.49 18.21 30.07
CA GLN A 27 -27.58 18.88 29.40
C GLN A 27 -27.54 20.32 29.92
N ASP A 28 -27.29 21.29 29.05
CA ASP A 28 -27.75 22.66 29.29
C ASP A 28 -28.37 23.20 28.01
N GLN A 29 -29.63 23.58 28.15
CA GLN A 29 -30.51 24.11 27.13
C GLN A 29 -30.67 25.60 27.45
N ALA A 30 -30.30 26.49 26.53
CA ALA A 30 -31.05 27.73 26.30
C ALA A 30 -30.53 28.49 25.07
N SER A 31 -31.41 28.56 24.06
CA SER A 31 -31.91 29.77 23.40
C SER A 31 -30.95 30.92 23.04
N GLY A 32 -30.97 31.32 21.77
CA GLY A 32 -30.56 32.65 21.35
C GLY A 32 -30.24 32.75 19.87
N ALA A 33 -31.18 33.28 19.09
CA ALA A 33 -30.94 33.73 17.73
C ALA A 33 -29.94 34.89 17.70
N THR A 34 -29.06 34.93 16.68
CA THR A 34 -28.73 36.10 15.86
C THR A 34 -27.67 35.72 14.83
N GLU A 35 -27.97 35.95 13.55
CA GLU A 35 -26.96 36.22 12.51
C GLU A 35 -25.96 37.25 13.01
N GLN A 36 -24.65 37.09 12.72
CA GLN A 36 -23.78 38.17 12.23
C GLN A 36 -22.51 37.59 11.60
N THR A 37 -22.21 38.15 10.43
CA THR A 37 -20.97 38.09 9.65
C THR A 37 -19.80 38.78 10.36
N SER A 38 -18.57 38.42 9.94
CA SER A 38 -17.35 39.25 9.90
C SER A 38 -16.26 39.05 10.98
N GLY A 39 -15.00 39.08 10.51
CA GLY A 39 -13.74 39.17 11.27
C GLY A 39 -12.87 37.92 11.10
N ASP A 40 -11.89 37.84 10.20
CA ASP A 40 -10.66 38.65 10.03
C ASP A 40 -9.78 38.75 11.29
N SER A 41 -8.60 38.14 11.23
CA SER A 41 -7.34 38.72 11.73
C SER A 41 -6.18 37.76 11.47
N ARG A 42 -5.32 38.15 10.53
CA ARG A 42 -3.94 37.68 10.40
C ARG A 42 -3.02 38.54 11.26
N GLN A 43 -2.04 37.83 11.80
CA GLN A 43 -1.01 38.16 12.76
C GLN A 43 -0.03 39.26 12.30
N THR A 44 0.14 40.30 13.15
CA THR A 44 1.38 40.79 13.79
C THR A 44 2.73 40.46 13.10
N THR A 45 3.80 41.26 13.00
CA THR A 45 4.24 42.66 13.25
C THR A 45 5.75 42.68 12.87
N GLU A 46 6.32 43.87 12.69
CA GLU A 46 7.76 44.24 12.61
C GLU A 46 8.47 44.19 11.23
N GLU A 47 8.78 45.39 10.72
CA GLU A 47 10.01 45.73 9.97
C GLU A 47 11.05 46.22 11.00
N PRO A 48 12.38 46.15 10.78
CA PRO A 48 13.05 47.24 10.06
C PRO A 48 14.38 46.93 9.30
N ALA A 49 14.64 47.76 8.30
CA ALA A 49 15.92 48.42 7.91
C ALA A 49 17.10 47.67 7.23
N GLU A 50 17.72 48.44 6.32
CA GLU A 50 18.78 48.14 5.34
C GLU A 50 20.22 48.17 5.90
N THR A 51 21.19 47.56 5.18
CA THR A 51 22.53 48.13 4.94
C THR A 51 23.40 47.28 3.97
N VAL A 52 24.32 47.98 3.30
CA VAL A 52 25.24 47.66 2.18
C VAL A 52 26.60 47.08 2.63
N GLY A 53 27.26 46.33 1.74
CA GLY A 53 28.72 46.02 1.73
C GLY A 53 28.96 44.52 1.52
N GLY A 54 29.64 44.00 0.49
CA GLY A 54 30.86 44.47 -0.18
C GLY A 54 32.04 43.63 0.32
N SER A 55 32.49 42.61 -0.43
CA SER A 55 33.91 42.27 -0.66
C SER A 55 34.03 40.95 -1.42
N GLU A 56 34.71 41.03 -2.55
CA GLU A 56 35.38 39.93 -3.24
C GLU A 56 36.56 39.46 -2.37
N GLU A 57 36.85 38.15 -2.32
CA GLU A 57 38.24 37.66 -2.39
C GLU A 57 38.28 36.14 -2.67
N SER A 58 39.20 35.82 -3.56
CA SER A 58 39.57 34.53 -4.12
C SER A 58 40.24 33.59 -3.11
N THR A 59 40.14 32.28 -3.29
CA THR A 59 41.24 31.34 -2.99
C THR A 59 41.09 30.06 -3.82
N GLU A 60 42.00 29.88 -4.77
CA GLU A 60 42.36 28.60 -5.39
C GLU A 60 43.14 27.73 -4.39
N ALA A 61 42.91 26.40 -4.39
CA ALA A 61 43.97 25.42 -4.22
C ALA A 61 43.51 23.99 -4.54
N ALA A 62 43.98 23.49 -5.69
CA ALA A 62 44.62 22.18 -5.93
C ALA A 62 44.09 20.90 -5.25
N GLY A 63 43.83 19.89 -6.08
CA GLY A 63 43.70 18.51 -5.63
C GLY A 63 43.41 17.50 -6.75
N THR A 64 44.40 17.24 -7.60
CA THR A 64 44.41 16.15 -8.58
C THR A 64 44.25 14.79 -7.90
N ALA A 65 43.25 14.00 -8.29
CA ALA A 65 43.34 12.53 -8.31
C ALA A 65 42.23 11.94 -9.20
N GLN A 66 42.61 11.63 -10.43
CA GLN A 66 41.97 10.65 -11.29
C GLN A 66 42.06 9.29 -10.60
N ALA A 67 40.93 8.66 -10.28
CA ALA A 67 40.87 7.27 -9.88
C ALA A 67 39.59 6.62 -10.43
N ALA A 68 39.83 5.67 -11.34
CA ALA A 68 38.99 4.56 -11.74
C ALA A 68 37.49 4.84 -11.92
N ALA A 69 37.11 5.00 -13.19
CA ALA A 69 35.86 4.42 -13.65
C ALA A 69 35.90 2.91 -13.37
N GLU A 70 35.48 2.50 -12.16
CA GLU A 70 34.97 1.16 -11.97
C GLU A 70 33.65 1.13 -12.73
N ALA A 71 33.75 0.76 -14.00
CA ALA A 71 32.68 0.06 -14.67
C ALA A 71 32.42 -1.18 -13.82
N VAL A 72 31.53 -1.04 -12.84
CA VAL A 72 30.70 -2.14 -12.41
C VAL A 72 30.01 -2.61 -13.68
N GLU A 73 30.60 -3.63 -14.28
CA GLU A 73 29.90 -4.59 -15.11
C GLU A 73 28.60 -4.84 -14.38
N SER A 74 27.52 -4.23 -14.88
CA SER A 74 26.17 -4.64 -14.55
C SER A 74 26.11 -6.09 -14.98
N THR A 75 26.53 -7.00 -14.09
CA THR A 75 26.28 -8.42 -14.21
C THR A 75 24.79 -8.50 -14.44
N GLU A 76 24.48 -8.89 -15.66
CA GLU A 76 23.18 -8.76 -16.26
C GLU A 76 22.15 -9.30 -15.28
N SER A 77 21.20 -8.46 -14.88
CA SER A 77 19.93 -8.91 -14.32
C SER A 77 19.15 -9.61 -15.43
N SER A 78 19.71 -10.68 -15.99
CA SER A 78 19.15 -11.47 -17.09
C SER A 78 18.50 -12.75 -16.58
N GLU A 79 18.44 -12.96 -15.26
CA GLU A 79 17.89 -14.18 -14.65
C GLU A 79 16.40 -14.41 -14.92
N PHE A 80 15.68 -13.44 -15.52
CA PHE A 80 14.27 -13.58 -15.93
C PHE A 80 13.99 -12.80 -17.22
N SER A 81 14.61 -13.22 -18.32
CA SER A 81 14.51 -12.51 -19.61
C SER A 81 13.17 -12.71 -20.30
N GLU A 82 12.45 -13.81 -20.01
CA GLU A 82 11.13 -14.09 -20.56
C GLU A 82 10.04 -13.67 -19.57
N ARG A 83 9.17 -12.75 -19.99
CA ARG A 83 8.00 -12.30 -19.23
C ARG A 83 6.72 -12.51 -20.02
N LYS A 84 5.65 -12.81 -19.30
CA LYS A 84 4.28 -12.86 -19.83
C LYS A 84 3.47 -11.72 -19.22
N SER A 85 2.60 -11.12 -20.03
CA SER A 85 1.61 -10.17 -19.53
C SER A 85 0.48 -10.94 -18.86
N ILE A 86 0.24 -10.71 -17.57
CA ILE A 86 -0.91 -11.28 -16.86
C ILE A 86 -1.72 -10.16 -16.19
N ILE A 87 -3.02 -10.40 -16.04
CA ILE A 87 -3.89 -9.54 -15.25
C ILE A 87 -4.20 -10.25 -13.93
N ILE A 88 -3.78 -9.66 -12.81
CA ILE A 88 -4.17 -10.10 -11.48
C ILE A 88 -5.41 -9.33 -11.08
N THR A 89 -6.50 -10.04 -10.82
CA THR A 89 -7.77 -9.46 -10.36
C THR A 89 -8.11 -9.98 -8.96
N ALA A 90 -8.58 -9.10 -8.08
CA ALA A 90 -9.18 -9.49 -6.81
C ALA A 90 -10.63 -9.02 -6.78
N THR A 91 -11.55 -9.92 -6.49
CA THR A 91 -12.99 -9.67 -6.35
C THR A 91 -13.39 -9.90 -4.90
N ASN A 92 -14.00 -8.89 -4.29
CA ASN A 92 -14.41 -8.93 -2.90
C ASN A 92 -15.89 -9.34 -2.78
N GLU A 93 -16.15 -10.45 -2.09
CA GLU A 93 -17.47 -10.91 -1.65
C GLU A 93 -17.40 -11.31 -0.16
N CYS A 94 -16.63 -10.56 0.64
CA CYS A 94 -16.48 -10.81 2.07
C CYS A 94 -17.59 -10.17 2.93
N GLY A 95 -18.54 -9.44 2.34
CA GLY A 95 -19.59 -8.72 3.07
C GLY A 95 -19.11 -7.44 3.78
N ILE A 96 -17.83 -7.08 3.62
CA ILE A 96 -17.20 -5.88 4.17
C ILE A 96 -16.20 -5.30 3.15
N ASP A 97 -15.93 -4.01 3.28
CA ASP A 97 -14.92 -3.34 2.45
C ASP A 97 -13.49 -3.74 2.86
N ILE A 98 -12.68 -4.08 1.88
CA ILE A 98 -11.23 -4.29 2.02
C ILE A 98 -10.53 -2.94 1.89
N GLY A 99 -9.70 -2.60 2.87
CA GLY A 99 -8.98 -1.32 2.92
C GLY A 99 -7.83 -1.23 1.92
N MET A 100 -7.14 -2.33 1.63
CA MET A 100 -6.10 -2.40 0.59
C MET A 100 -5.87 -3.84 0.15
N PHE A 101 -5.79 -4.07 -1.16
CA PHE A 101 -5.19 -5.27 -1.75
C PHE A 101 -3.80 -4.93 -2.28
N SER A 102 -2.82 -5.77 -1.95
CA SER A 102 -1.42 -5.59 -2.35
C SER A 102 -0.85 -6.87 -2.91
N VAL A 103 0.05 -6.74 -3.88
CA VAL A 103 0.82 -7.85 -4.46
C VAL A 103 2.29 -7.62 -4.17
N ILE A 104 3.01 -8.66 -3.76
CA ILE A 104 4.44 -8.62 -3.47
C ILE A 104 5.19 -9.22 -4.66
N ASP A 105 6.12 -8.44 -5.22
CA ASP A 105 7.01 -8.88 -6.28
C ASP A 105 7.91 -10.01 -5.79
N PRO A 106 7.93 -11.17 -6.46
CA PRO A 106 8.72 -12.32 -6.04
C PRO A 106 10.22 -12.17 -6.30
N ILE A 107 10.64 -11.28 -7.20
CA ILE A 107 12.05 -11.01 -7.51
C ILE A 107 12.60 -9.96 -6.54
N SER A 108 11.94 -8.81 -6.46
CA SER A 108 12.45 -7.67 -5.68
C SER A 108 12.04 -7.73 -4.20
N GLY A 109 10.96 -8.45 -3.88
CA GLY A 109 10.32 -8.41 -2.57
C GLY A 109 9.54 -7.11 -2.31
N GLU A 110 9.43 -6.22 -3.30
CA GLU A 110 8.68 -4.97 -3.16
C GLU A 110 7.17 -5.23 -3.11
N GLN A 111 6.48 -4.52 -2.22
CA GLN A 111 5.04 -4.55 -2.14
C GLN A 111 4.42 -3.45 -3.01
N TYR A 112 3.54 -3.86 -3.91
CA TYR A 112 2.71 -2.97 -4.73
C TYR A 112 1.29 -2.90 -4.15
N ASN A 113 0.94 -1.71 -3.64
CA ASN A 113 -0.41 -1.42 -3.16
C ASN A 113 -1.31 -1.07 -4.33
N ILE A 114 -2.36 -1.85 -4.56
CA ILE A 114 -3.21 -1.73 -5.75
C ILE A 114 -4.36 -0.75 -5.46
N SER A 115 -5.31 -1.13 -4.60
CA SER A 115 -6.42 -0.26 -4.19
C SER A 115 -7.20 -0.90 -3.04
N ALA A 116 -8.03 -0.10 -2.37
CA ALA A 116 -9.17 -0.59 -1.61
C ALA A 116 -10.20 -1.27 -2.54
N ILE A 117 -10.94 -2.25 -2.03
CA ILE A 117 -11.98 -2.98 -2.76
C ILE A 117 -13.26 -2.99 -1.91
N ALA A 118 -14.27 -2.25 -2.33
CA ALA A 118 -15.58 -2.30 -1.68
C ALA A 118 -16.24 -3.68 -1.84
N ASP A 119 -17.16 -4.03 -0.95
CA ASP A 119 -17.90 -5.30 -1.07
C ASP A 119 -18.67 -5.40 -2.41
N GLY A 120 -18.60 -6.57 -3.03
CA GLY A 120 -19.15 -6.84 -4.36
C GLY A 120 -18.41 -6.18 -5.53
N GLN A 121 -17.20 -5.64 -5.32
CA GLN A 121 -16.39 -4.99 -6.37
C GLN A 121 -15.10 -5.75 -6.66
N SER A 122 -14.45 -5.39 -7.77
CA SER A 122 -13.17 -5.95 -8.18
C SER A 122 -12.14 -4.86 -8.46
N VAL A 123 -10.86 -5.22 -8.29
CA VAL A 123 -9.73 -4.43 -8.77
C VAL A 123 -8.82 -5.33 -9.61
N SER A 124 -8.21 -4.78 -10.65
CA SER A 124 -7.29 -5.50 -11.52
C SER A 124 -5.98 -4.73 -11.70
N MET A 125 -4.88 -5.45 -11.79
CA MET A 125 -3.55 -4.92 -12.09
C MET A 125 -2.90 -5.74 -13.21
N PRO A 126 -2.64 -5.14 -14.39
CA PRO A 126 -1.79 -5.76 -15.39
C PRO A 126 -0.34 -5.76 -14.91
N VAL A 127 0.36 -6.87 -15.07
CA VAL A 127 1.77 -7.01 -14.67
C VAL A 127 2.54 -7.89 -15.66
N GLU A 128 3.79 -7.53 -15.91
CA GLU A 128 4.73 -8.34 -16.71
C GLU A 128 5.43 -9.33 -15.78
N TRP A 129 4.95 -10.57 -15.78
CA TRP A 129 5.39 -11.61 -14.85
C TRP A 129 6.46 -12.52 -15.46
N PRO A 130 7.56 -12.79 -14.75
CA PRO A 130 8.56 -13.78 -15.15
C PRO A 130 7.94 -15.15 -15.40
N VAL A 131 8.21 -15.78 -16.55
CA VAL A 131 7.61 -17.09 -16.89
C VAL A 131 8.12 -18.23 -15.99
N GLU A 132 9.29 -18.07 -15.40
CA GLU A 132 9.92 -19.05 -14.52
C GLU A 132 9.36 -19.01 -13.09
N ILE A 133 8.64 -17.94 -12.73
CA ILE A 133 8.02 -17.79 -11.41
C ILE A 133 6.53 -18.13 -11.51
N THR A 134 6.15 -19.17 -10.79
CA THR A 134 4.80 -19.75 -10.87
C THR A 134 3.87 -19.30 -9.76
N ASP A 135 4.31 -18.46 -8.83
CA ASP A 135 3.47 -17.98 -7.74
C ASP A 135 3.71 -16.50 -7.45
N PHE A 136 2.73 -15.88 -6.81
CA PHE A 136 2.85 -14.53 -6.29
C PHE A 136 2.30 -14.46 -4.88
N GLN A 137 2.89 -13.57 -4.07
CA GLN A 137 2.42 -13.27 -2.73
C GLN A 137 1.48 -12.06 -2.78
N TRP A 138 0.46 -12.06 -1.94
CA TRP A 138 -0.49 -10.98 -1.81
C TRP A 138 -0.95 -10.79 -0.38
N ALA A 139 -1.43 -9.58 -0.08
CA ALA A 139 -1.89 -9.20 1.24
C ALA A 139 -3.19 -8.39 1.18
N LEU A 140 -4.00 -8.54 2.22
CA LEU A 140 -5.20 -7.73 2.46
C LEU A 140 -5.06 -6.97 3.76
N TYR A 141 -5.41 -5.70 3.70
CA TYR A 141 -5.48 -4.82 4.85
C TYR A 141 -6.92 -4.35 5.08
N ASN A 142 -7.31 -4.20 6.34
CA ASN A 142 -8.59 -3.57 6.68
C ASN A 142 -8.54 -2.05 6.44
N GLN A 143 -9.69 -1.37 6.64
CA GLN A 143 -9.79 0.08 6.50
C GLN A 143 -8.91 0.90 7.45
N ASN A 144 -8.39 0.27 8.52
CA ASN A 144 -7.47 0.91 9.46
C ASN A 144 -6.00 0.78 9.01
N GLY A 145 -5.73 0.07 7.91
CA GLY A 145 -4.38 -0.22 7.43
C GLY A 145 -3.69 -1.37 8.16
N GLU A 146 -4.43 -2.17 8.92
CA GLU A 146 -3.89 -3.34 9.62
C GLU A 146 -3.90 -4.56 8.69
N LEU A 147 -2.82 -5.33 8.69
CA LEU A 147 -2.73 -6.58 7.91
C LEU A 147 -3.73 -7.61 8.45
N CYS A 148 -4.61 -8.10 7.60
CA CYS A 148 -5.59 -9.13 7.93
C CYS A 148 -5.18 -10.49 7.38
N VAL A 149 -4.70 -10.53 6.14
CA VAL A 149 -4.36 -11.77 5.42
C VAL A 149 -3.09 -11.54 4.61
N GLU A 150 -2.21 -12.54 4.61
CA GLU A 150 -1.10 -12.68 3.67
C GLU A 150 -1.12 -14.11 3.14
N ALA A 151 -1.04 -14.27 1.82
CA ALA A 151 -1.16 -15.56 1.16
C ALA A 151 -0.39 -15.60 -0.16
N THR A 152 -0.22 -16.81 -0.69
CA THR A 152 0.42 -17.08 -1.98
C THR A 152 -0.57 -17.72 -2.94
N THR A 153 -0.56 -17.34 -4.21
CA THR A 153 -1.34 -18.00 -5.26
C THR A 153 -0.43 -18.55 -6.35
N ASP A 154 -0.68 -19.81 -6.73
CA ASP A 154 0.01 -20.52 -7.81
C ASP A 154 -0.65 -20.18 -9.16
N ILE A 155 0.08 -19.45 -10.02
CA ILE A 155 -0.31 -19.01 -11.36
C ILE A 155 0.32 -19.84 -12.47
N SER A 156 0.83 -21.04 -12.17
CA SER A 156 1.35 -21.97 -13.21
C SER A 156 0.30 -22.33 -14.27
N GLN A 157 -0.98 -22.18 -13.95
CA GLN A 157 -2.12 -22.43 -14.85
C GLN A 157 -2.62 -21.17 -15.58
N ALA A 158 -2.17 -19.98 -15.21
CA ALA A 158 -2.62 -18.73 -15.82
C ALA A 158 -1.94 -18.53 -17.19
N GLU A 159 -2.71 -18.40 -18.26
CA GLU A 159 -2.20 -18.02 -19.58
C GLU A 159 -2.16 -16.49 -19.70
N SER A 160 -3.27 -15.82 -19.36
CA SER A 160 -3.40 -14.36 -19.43
C SER A 160 -3.85 -13.70 -18.14
N GLY A 161 -4.36 -14.45 -17.16
CA GLY A 161 -4.87 -13.82 -15.96
C GLY A 161 -5.23 -14.80 -14.84
N VAL A 162 -5.39 -14.23 -13.66
CA VAL A 162 -5.93 -14.91 -12.48
C VAL A 162 -6.86 -13.97 -11.75
N THR A 163 -8.04 -14.47 -11.39
CA THR A 163 -8.96 -13.79 -10.49
C THR A 163 -8.98 -14.51 -9.16
N LEU A 164 -8.69 -13.78 -8.08
CA LEU A 164 -8.89 -14.17 -6.69
C LEU A 164 -10.31 -13.76 -6.30
N LEU A 165 -11.22 -14.73 -6.20
CA LEU A 165 -12.54 -14.52 -5.62
C LEU A 165 -12.44 -14.71 -4.10
N LEU A 166 -12.54 -13.60 -3.38
CA LEU A 166 -12.39 -13.51 -1.93
C LEU A 166 -13.78 -13.56 -1.31
N THR A 167 -14.11 -14.61 -0.57
CA THR A 167 -15.47 -14.82 -0.01
C THR A 167 -15.45 -14.91 1.51
N GLY A 168 -16.52 -14.44 2.14
CA GLY A 168 -16.76 -14.64 3.57
C GLY A 168 -17.88 -13.80 4.14
N ASP A 169 -18.06 -13.84 5.47
CA ASP A 169 -19.12 -13.14 6.20
C ASP A 169 -18.55 -12.19 7.26
N GLY A 170 -17.97 -11.08 6.80
CA GLY A 170 -17.32 -10.06 7.64
C GLY A 170 -15.83 -10.30 7.89
N ASN A 171 -15.28 -11.41 7.42
CA ASN A 171 -13.85 -11.70 7.32
C ASN A 171 -13.61 -12.55 6.06
N LEU A 172 -12.35 -12.75 5.68
CA LEU A 172 -12.03 -13.71 4.62
C LEU A 172 -12.17 -15.14 5.13
N ASP A 173 -13.05 -15.92 4.52
CA ASP A 173 -13.28 -17.34 4.84
C ASP A 173 -12.64 -18.27 3.80
N ASP A 174 -12.77 -17.95 2.50
CA ASP A 174 -12.22 -18.75 1.40
C ASP A 174 -11.72 -17.89 0.24
N VAL A 175 -10.76 -18.45 -0.51
CA VAL A 175 -10.19 -17.85 -1.72
C VAL A 175 -10.30 -18.86 -2.85
N GLN A 176 -11.05 -18.49 -3.89
CA GLN A 176 -11.13 -19.26 -5.12
C GLN A 176 -10.27 -18.60 -6.21
N GLU A 177 -9.40 -19.39 -6.84
CA GLU A 177 -8.55 -18.99 -7.96
C GLU A 177 -9.23 -19.36 -9.28
N ILE A 178 -9.46 -18.39 -10.14
CA ILE A 178 -10.06 -18.56 -11.47
C ILE A 178 -9.01 -18.15 -12.51
N PHE A 179 -8.52 -19.11 -13.29
CA PHE A 179 -7.47 -18.88 -14.30
C PHE A 179 -8.08 -18.61 -15.68
N GLU A 180 -7.45 -17.69 -16.39
CA GLU A 180 -7.72 -17.36 -17.80
C GLU A 180 -6.61 -17.85 -18.71
#